data_AF-A0A351D2Q8-F1
#
_entry.id   AF-A0A351D2Q8-F1
#
_cell.length_a   1.000
_cell.length_b   1.000
_cell.length_c   1.000
_cell.angle_alpha   90.00
_cell.angle_beta   90.00
_cell.angle_gamma   90.00
#
_symmetry.space_group_name_H-M   'P 1'
#
loop_
_entity.id
_entity.type
_entity.pdbx_description
1 polymer ?
#
loop_
_entity_poly.entity_id
_entity_poly.type
_entity_poly.pdbx_seq_one_letter_code
_entity_poly.pdbx_strand_id
1 'polypeptide(L)' 'MDSPRNDLGFAADLISQFRAVRVAKNLSQQELDGRLGIADGLTAKWENSFRKPTLFHAYCWAEALG' A
#
# COMPACT_ATOMS: atom_id res chain seq x y z
N MET A 1 30.29 5.63 -6.48
CA MET A 1 29.42 5.01 -7.50
C MET A 1 28.34 4.27 -6.75
N ASP A 2 27.16 4.90 -6.63
CA ASP A 2 25.95 4.24 -6.20
C ASP A 2 24.86 4.75 -7.14
N SER A 3 24.27 3.85 -7.92
CA SER A 3 23.37 4.19 -9.02
C SER A 3 22.05 4.74 -8.46
N PRO A 4 21.43 5.78 -9.06
CA PRO A 4 20.12 6.22 -8.60
C PRO A 4 19.14 5.08 -8.89
N ARG A 5 18.50 4.53 -7.87
CA ARG A 5 17.36 3.62 -8.03
C ARG A 5 16.22 4.41 -8.68
N ASN A 6 16.24 4.51 -10.01
CA ASN A 6 15.22 5.15 -10.83
C ASN A 6 14.15 4.13 -11.27
N ASP A 7 14.02 3.04 -10.49
CA ASP A 7 13.26 1.84 -10.81
C ASP A 7 11.98 1.73 -9.96
N LEU A 8 11.67 2.76 -9.16
CA LEU A 8 10.42 2.87 -8.41
C LEU A 8 9.30 3.23 -9.40
N GLY A 9 8.96 2.28 -10.29
CA GLY A 9 7.97 2.49 -11.34
C GLY A 9 6.59 2.86 -10.78
N PHE A 10 5.69 3.33 -11.65
CA PHE A 10 4.33 3.81 -11.36
C PHE A 10 3.58 3.10 -10.22
N ALA A 11 3.73 1.78 -10.09
CA ALA A 11 3.14 1.02 -8.99
C ALA A 11 3.67 1.41 -7.60
N ALA A 12 4.96 1.69 -7.43
CA ALA A 12 5.54 2.14 -6.16
C ALA A 12 5.01 3.53 -5.75
N ASP A 13 4.82 4.42 -6.72
CA ASP A 13 4.20 5.73 -6.49
C ASP A 13 2.75 5.58 -6.02
N LEU A 14 1.99 4.67 -6.65
CA LEU A 14 0.62 4.37 -6.23
C LEU A 14 0.55 3.85 -4.79
N ILE A 15 1.45 2.93 -4.40
CA ILE A 15 1.52 2.43 -3.02
C ILE A 15 1.88 3.56 -2.04
N SER A 16 2.77 4.47 -2.44
CA SER A 16 3.14 5.63 -1.63
C SER A 16 1.96 6.59 -1.43
N GLN A 17 1.13 6.79 -2.47
CA GLN A 17 -0.10 7.58 -2.37
C GLN A 17 -1.11 6.92 -1.43
N PHE A 18 -1.34 5.61 -1.55
CA PHE A 18 -2.22 4.88 -0.65
C PHE A 18 -1.79 4.96 0.81
N ARG A 19 -0.49 4.81 1.07
CA ARG A 19 0.09 4.99 2.41
C ARG A 19 -0.15 6.41 2.94
N ALA A 20 0.07 7.44 2.11
CA ALA A 20 -0.14 8.82 2.51
C ALA A 20 -1.59 9.09 2.89
N VAL A 21 -2.55 8.60 2.10
CA VAL A 21 -3.99 8.73 2.40
C VAL A 21 -4.37 7.98 3.68
N ARG A 22 -3.85 6.76 3.88
CA ARG A 22 -4.06 6.00 5.13
C ARG A 22 -3.59 6.79 6.36
N VAL A 23 -2.38 7.34 6.30
CA VAL A 23 -1.79 8.14 7.39
C VAL A 23 -2.60 9.41 7.63
N ALA A 24 -3.03 10.11 6.58
CA ALA A 24 -3.87 11.30 6.70
C ALA A 24 -5.24 11.00 7.36
N LYS A 25 -5.75 9.77 7.22
CA LYS A 25 -6.97 9.28 7.87
C LYS A 25 -6.73 8.68 9.26
N ASN A 26 -5.49 8.74 9.78
CA ASN A 26 -5.07 8.19 11.06
C ASN A 26 -5.41 6.70 11.24
N LEU A 27 -5.38 5.93 10.15
CA LEU A 27 -5.61 4.48 10.17
C LEU A 27 -4.30 3.74 10.36
N SER A 28 -4.25 2.77 11.26
CA SER A 28 -3.18 1.78 11.32
C SER A 28 -3.23 0.82 10.12
N GLN A 29 -2.13 0.10 9.88
CA GLN A 29 -2.09 -0.93 8.83
C GLN A 29 -3.06 -2.07 9.14
N GLN A 30 -3.22 -2.44 10.42
CA GLN A 30 -4.14 -3.50 10.84
C GLN A 30 -5.61 -3.11 10.68
N GLU A 31 -5.97 -1.87 11.00
CA GLU A 31 -7.33 -1.38 10.73
C GLU A 31 -7.65 -1.40 9.24
N LEU A 32 -6.68 -1.07 8.39
CA LEU A 32 -6.85 -1.15 6.95
C LEU A 32 -6.94 -2.60 6.45
N ASP A 33 -6.14 -3.53 6.97
CA ASP A 33 -6.27 -4.96 6.66
C ASP A 33 -7.71 -5.45 6.95
N GLY A 34 -8.28 -5.05 8.08
CA GLY A 34 -9.66 -5.34 8.46
C GLY A 34 -10.69 -4.74 7.48
N ARG A 35 -10.50 -3.50 7.04
CA ARG A 35 -11.37 -2.86 6.02
C ARG A 35 -11.30 -3.55 4.67
N LEU A 36 -10.13 -4.07 4.31
CA LEU A 36 -9.89 -4.79 3.06
C LEU A 36 -10.40 -6.23 3.09
N GLY A 37 -10.73 -6.77 4.27
CA GLY A 37 -11.12 -8.17 4.43
C GLY A 37 -9.97 -9.13 4.13
N ILE A 38 -8.72 -8.73 4.39
CA ILE A 38 -7.52 -9.53 4.14
C ILE A 38 -6.84 -9.95 5.45
N ALA A 39 -5.88 -10.87 5.35
CA ALA A 39 -5.10 -11.30 6.52
C ALA A 39 -4.20 -10.18 7.07
N ASP A 40 -4.10 -10.11 8.39
CA ASP A 40 -3.26 -9.17 9.12
C ASP A 40 -1.81 -9.13 8.61
N GLY A 41 -1.27 -7.91 8.49
CA GLY A 41 0.09 -7.62 8.07
C GLY A 41 0.31 -7.61 6.55
N LEU A 42 -0.74 -7.75 5.73
CA LEU A 42 -0.61 -7.64 4.27
C LEU A 42 -0.36 -6.20 3.83
N THR A 43 -1.09 -5.23 4.37
CA THR A 43 -0.83 -3.80 4.12
C THR A 43 0.61 -3.43 4.46
N ALA A 44 1.13 -3.90 5.59
CA ALA A 44 2.51 -3.65 6.00
C ALA A 44 3.54 -4.21 5.00
N LYS A 45 3.28 -5.38 4.41
CA LYS A 45 4.14 -5.98 3.39
C LYS A 45 4.08 -5.20 2.07
N TRP A 46 2.92 -4.67 1.72
CA TRP A 46 2.75 -3.85 0.52
C TRP A 46 3.46 -2.50 0.65
N GLU A 47 3.26 -1.78 1.76
CA GLU A 47 3.89 -0.46 1.99
C GLU A 47 5.42 -0.53 2.06
N ASN A 48 5.96 -1.66 2.52
CA ASN A 48 7.41 -1.87 2.64
C ASN A 48 8.02 -2.65 1.46
N SER A 49 7.25 -2.84 0.37
CA SER A 49 7.70 -3.55 -0.85
C SER A 49 8.14 -5.02 -0.66
N PHE A 50 7.82 -5.65 0.48
CA PHE A 50 8.05 -7.09 0.69
C PHE A 50 7.14 -7.96 -0.19
N ARG A 51 5.96 -7.44 -0.56
CA ARG A 51 5.03 -8.11 -1.47
C ARG A 51 4.32 -7.07 -2.33
N LYS A 52 4.07 -7.41 -3.60
CA LYS A 52 3.20 -6.59 -4.47
C LYS A 52 1.73 -6.99 -4.26
N PRO A 53 0.80 -6.04 -4.08
CA PRO A 53 -0.62 -6.35 -4.17
C PRO A 53 -0.97 -6.79 -5.60
N THR A 54 -2.01 -7.62 -5.72
CA THR A 54 -2.64 -7.83 -7.03
C THR A 54 -3.44 -6.59 -7.41
N LEU A 55 -3.82 -6.45 -8.69
CA LEU A 55 -4.65 -5.32 -9.12
C LEU A 55 -5.99 -5.27 -8.36
N PHE A 56 -6.60 -6.43 -8.09
CA PHE A 56 -7.82 -6.52 -7.26
C PHE A 56 -7.60 -5.93 -5.87
N HIS A 57 -6.51 -6.28 -5.19
CA HIS A 57 -6.20 -5.71 -3.88
C HIS A 57 -5.95 -4.19 -3.96
N ALA A 58 -5.28 -3.70 -5.02
CA ALA A 58 -5.07 -2.27 -5.21
C ALA A 58 -6.40 -1.52 -5.43
N TYR A 59 -7.34 -2.11 -6.18
CA TYR A 59 -8.70 -1.58 -6.32
C TYR A 59 -9.44 -1.52 -4.99
N CYS A 60 -9.48 -2.62 -4.23
CA CYS A 60 -10.12 -2.65 -2.92
C CYS A 60 -9.47 -1.66 -1.94
N TRP A 61 -8.16 -1.46 -2.04
CA TRP A 61 -7.43 -0.48 -1.24
C TRP A 61 -7.89 0.95 -1.54
N ALA A 62 -8.02 1.31 -2.82
CA ALA A 62 -8.58 2.61 -3.21
C ALA A 62 -10.00 2.80 -2.62
N GLU A 63 -10.88 1.81 -2.79
CA GLU A 63 -12.25 1.85 -2.23
C GLU A 63 -12.27 1.98 -0.70
N ALA A 64 -11.39 1.27 0.01
CA ALA A 64 -11.30 1.31 1.47
C ALA A 64 -10.78 2.66 2.02
N LEU A 65 -10.05 3.40 1.19
CA LEU A 65 -9.57 4.74 1.52
C LEU A 65 -10.58 5.83 1.14
N GLY A 66 -11.48 5.58 0.18
CA GLY A 66 -12.44 6.56 -0.36
C GLY A 66 -11.74 7.68 -1.11
#